data_AF-A0A258VVX7-F1
#
_entry.id   AF-A0A258VVX7-F1
#
_cell.length_a   1.000
_cell.length_b   1.000
_cell.length_c   1.000
_cell.angle_alpha   90.00
_cell.angle_beta   90.00
_cell.angle_gamma   90.00
#
_symmetry.space_group_name_H-M   'P 1'
#
loop_
_entity.id
_entity.type
_entity.pdbx_description
1 polymer ?
#
loop_
_entity_poly.entity_id
_entity_poly.type
_entity_poly.pdbx_seq_one_letter_code
_entity_poly.pdbx_strand_id
1 'polypeptide(L)'
;MAVVLAVPNFKKKFKEYFVTEHRTILGKVVGSLSPGAETYVILKIKQKENIFVEIYKEDPKTETLQFLQKLDLGQKKEGHFTFKGEATNLVFTNIDNDENLEILVPVFDSEMTARLYTVKYNESIMQFEILNSN
;
A
#
# COMPACT_ATOMS: atom_id res chain seq x y z
N MET A 1 -46.66 9.62 46.10
CA MET A 1 -45.55 8.65 46.23
C MET A 1 -45.27 8.09 44.84
N ALA A 2 -44.07 8.30 44.30
CA ALA A 2 -43.74 8.00 42.90
C ALA A 2 -43.13 6.60 42.77
N VAL A 3 -43.61 5.84 41.79
CA VAL A 3 -43.01 4.56 41.36
C VAL A 3 -41.98 4.89 40.28
N VAL A 4 -40.71 4.63 40.53
CA VAL A 4 -39.65 4.75 39.53
C VAL A 4 -39.54 3.43 38.78
N LEU A 5 -40.04 3.39 37.55
CA LEU A 5 -39.79 2.29 36.62
C LEU A 5 -38.49 2.60 35.87
N ALA A 6 -37.41 1.91 36.24
CA ALA A 6 -36.17 1.92 35.48
C ALA A 6 -36.39 1.13 34.18
N VAL A 7 -36.72 1.83 33.09
CA VAL A 7 -36.61 1.29 31.73
C VAL A 7 -35.20 1.63 31.25
N PRO A 8 -34.23 0.69 31.21
CA PRO A 8 -32.95 0.99 30.63
C PRO A 8 -33.16 1.10 29.12
N ASN A 9 -33.12 2.33 28.63
CA ASN A 9 -33.28 2.66 27.22
C ASN A 9 -31.96 2.31 26.50
N PHE A 10 -31.67 1.02 26.32
CA PHE A 10 -30.52 0.47 25.59
C PHE A 10 -30.57 0.73 24.07
N LYS A 11 -31.25 1.79 23.63
CA LYS A 11 -31.42 2.14 22.22
C LYS A 11 -30.85 3.51 21.92
N LYS A 12 -29.60 3.76 22.32
CA LYS A 12 -28.77 4.85 21.78
C LYS A 12 -27.30 4.44 21.70
N LYS A 13 -26.84 4.27 20.47
CA LYS A 13 -25.47 4.59 20.00
C LYS A 13 -24.29 3.71 20.46
N PHE A 14 -24.30 2.44 20.09
CA PHE A 14 -23.05 1.69 19.78
C PHE A 14 -22.85 1.57 18.27
N LYS A 15 -23.16 2.62 17.52
CA LYS A 15 -23.10 2.64 16.04
C LYS A 15 -21.82 3.26 15.47
N GLU A 16 -20.83 3.59 16.31
CA GLU A 16 -19.65 4.37 15.88
C GLU A 16 -18.29 3.76 16.29
N TYR A 17 -18.21 2.58 16.92
CA TYR A 17 -16.92 2.01 17.36
C TYR A 17 -16.33 0.88 16.50
N PHE A 18 -16.99 0.55 15.38
CA PHE A 18 -16.40 -0.34 14.39
C PHE A 18 -16.69 0.23 13.01
N VAL A 19 -16.02 1.33 12.66
CA VAL A 19 -15.70 1.61 11.27
C VAL A 19 -14.84 0.43 10.83
N THR A 20 -15.44 -0.54 10.15
CA THR A 20 -14.71 -1.59 9.46
C THR A 20 -13.71 -0.86 8.56
N GLU A 21 -12.42 -0.97 8.84
CA GLU A 21 -11.41 -0.25 8.09
C GLU A 21 -11.44 -0.74 6.64
N HIS A 22 -12.13 0.00 5.77
CA HIS A 22 -12.25 -0.35 4.37
C HIS A 22 -10.87 -0.21 3.73
N ARG A 23 -10.27 -1.36 3.42
CA ARG A 23 -9.05 -1.51 2.63
C ARG A 23 -9.45 -1.77 1.18
N THR A 24 -8.96 -0.93 0.28
CA THR A 24 -9.15 -1.09 -1.17
C THR A 24 -7.79 -1.33 -1.81
N ILE A 25 -7.66 -2.41 -2.58
CA ILE A 25 -6.47 -2.63 -3.41
C ILE A 25 -6.64 -1.76 -4.66
N LEU A 26 -5.70 -0.85 -4.87
CA LEU A 26 -5.66 0.03 -6.03
C LEU A 26 -4.87 -0.60 -7.18
N GLY A 27 -3.74 -1.25 -6.85
CA GLY A 27 -2.88 -1.90 -7.83
C GLY A 27 -2.15 -3.10 -7.24
N LYS A 28 -1.79 -4.06 -8.11
CA LYS A 28 -1.01 -5.24 -7.77
C LYS A 28 0.04 -5.46 -8.86
N VAL A 29 1.27 -5.71 -8.44
CA VAL A 29 2.35 -6.19 -9.32
C VAL A 29 3.03 -7.38 -8.64
N VAL A 30 3.56 -8.28 -9.45
CA VAL A 30 4.26 -9.50 -9.01
C VAL A 30 5.55 -9.61 -9.79
N GLY A 31 6.65 -9.95 -9.12
CA GLY A 31 7.94 -10.16 -9.77
C GLY A 31 9.03 -10.48 -8.78
N SER A 32 10.22 -10.82 -9.28
CA SER A 32 11.42 -11.04 -8.46
C SER A 32 12.30 -9.81 -8.48
N LEU A 33 12.97 -9.51 -7.36
CA LEU A 33 13.91 -8.37 -7.29
C LEU A 33 15.05 -8.50 -8.30
N SER A 34 15.56 -9.72 -8.50
CA SER A 34 16.59 -10.06 -9.48
C SER A 34 16.35 -11.47 -10.06
N PRO A 35 17.00 -11.84 -11.18
CA PRO A 35 16.83 -13.16 -11.77
C PRO A 35 17.20 -14.28 -10.80
N GLY A 36 16.25 -15.19 -10.51
CA GLY A 36 16.45 -16.30 -9.57
C GLY A 36 16.21 -15.93 -8.10
N ALA A 37 15.89 -14.67 -7.81
CA ALA A 37 15.48 -14.24 -6.48
C ALA A 37 14.02 -14.58 -6.17
N GLU A 38 13.67 -14.33 -4.91
CA GLU A 38 12.35 -14.57 -4.34
C GLU A 38 11.28 -13.74 -5.07
N THR A 39 10.08 -14.31 -5.20
CA THR A 39 8.93 -13.62 -5.79
C THR A 39 8.28 -12.73 -4.74
N TYR A 40 8.03 -11.47 -5.12
CA TYR A 40 7.34 -10.49 -4.31
C TYR A 40 5.98 -10.18 -4.91
N VAL A 41 5.00 -10.03 -4.04
CA VAL A 41 3.69 -9.45 -4.36
C VAL A 41 3.62 -8.07 -3.72
N ILE A 42 3.46 -7.06 -4.56
CA ILE A 42 3.41 -5.66 -4.13
C ILE A 42 2.03 -5.13 -4.41
N LEU A 43 1.42 -4.55 -3.38
CA LEU A 43 0.08 -3.98 -3.42
C LEU A 43 0.15 -2.48 -3.12
N LYS A 44 -0.45 -1.69 -4.00
CA LYS A 44 -0.83 -0.31 -3.66
C LYS A 44 -2.22 -0.36 -3.07
N ILE A 45 -2.39 0.15 -1.86
CA ILE A 45 -3.67 0.10 -1.16
C ILE A 45 -4.11 1.49 -0.72
N LYS A 46 -5.43 1.71 -0.70
CA LYS A 46 -6.05 2.81 0.04
C LYS A 46 -6.67 2.25 1.31
N GLN A 47 -6.32 2.81 2.45
CA GLN A 47 -6.93 2.47 3.74
C GLN A 47 -7.24 3.77 4.47
N LYS A 48 -8.51 3.96 4.83
CA LYS A 48 -9.05 5.26 5.24
C LYS A 48 -8.77 6.29 4.14
N GLU A 49 -8.01 7.33 4.47
CA GLU A 49 -7.63 8.39 3.54
C GLU A 49 -6.22 8.23 2.97
N ASN A 50 -5.39 7.32 3.50
CA ASN A 50 -3.98 7.24 3.13
C ASN A 50 -3.72 6.13 2.10
N ILE A 51 -2.69 6.34 1.28
CA ILE A 51 -2.17 5.36 0.33
C ILE A 51 -0.93 4.71 0.92
N PHE A 52 -0.90 3.39 0.86
CA PHE A 52 0.22 2.58 1.33
C PHE A 52 0.72 1.65 0.22
N VAL A 53 1.96 1.22 0.37
CA VAL A 53 2.55 0.10 -0.37
C VAL A 53 2.75 -1.05 0.60
N GLU A 54 2.07 -2.17 0.37
CA GLU A 54 2.27 -3.41 1.12
C GLU A 54 3.10 -4.37 0.26
N ILE A 55 4.12 -4.96 0.88
CA ILE A 55 5.07 -5.85 0.22
C ILE A 55 4.99 -7.19 0.92
N TYR A 56 4.78 -8.22 0.11
CA TYR A 56 4.73 -9.61 0.53
C TYR A 56 5.77 -10.40 -0.23
N LYS A 57 6.27 -11.45 0.41
CA LYS A 57 7.08 -12.47 -0.20
C LYS A 57 6.25 -13.73 -0.38
N GLU A 58 6.30 -14.31 -1.56
CA GLU A 58 5.60 -15.55 -1.87
C GLU A 58 6.51 -16.74 -1.57
N ASP A 59 6.03 -17.70 -0.78
CA ASP A 59 6.71 -18.97 -0.58
C ASP A 59 6.52 -19.83 -1.85
N PRO A 60 7.60 -20.24 -2.55
CA PRO A 60 7.50 -20.97 -3.80
C PRO A 60 6.95 -22.39 -3.65
N LYS A 61 6.88 -22.94 -2.43
CA LYS A 61 6.39 -24.30 -2.17
C LYS A 61 4.91 -24.32 -1.79
N THR A 62 4.44 -23.29 -1.11
CA THR A 62 3.08 -23.25 -0.53
C THR A 62 2.20 -22.18 -1.15
N GLU A 63 2.75 -21.29 -2.00
CA GLU A 63 2.08 -20.12 -2.58
C GLU A 63 1.51 -19.16 -1.51
N THR A 64 1.99 -19.29 -0.27
CA THR A 64 1.53 -18.43 0.83
C THR A 64 2.29 -17.11 0.80
N LEU A 65 1.55 -16.02 1.04
CA LEU A 65 2.12 -14.67 1.12
C LEU A 65 2.56 -14.36 2.55
N GLN A 66 3.87 -14.23 2.75
CA GLN A 66 4.46 -13.69 3.96
C GLN A 66 4.48 -12.17 3.87
N PHE A 67 3.79 -11.47 4.78
CA PHE A 67 3.89 -10.02 4.90
C PHE A 67 5.31 -9.61 5.31
N LEU A 68 5.91 -8.68 4.57
CA LEU A 68 7.24 -8.13 4.88
C LEU A 68 7.14 -6.72 5.43
N GLN A 69 6.47 -5.82 4.70
CA GLN A 69 6.52 -4.40 5.00
C GLN A 69 5.28 -3.66 4.51
N LYS A 70 4.96 -2.57 5.22
CA LYS A 70 3.96 -1.59 4.82
C LYS A 70 4.55 -0.19 4.90
N LEU A 71 4.56 0.52 3.79
CA LEU A 71 5.06 1.88 3.66
C LEU A 71 3.88 2.84 3.53
N ASP A 72 3.79 3.83 4.41
CA ASP A 72 2.85 4.95 4.26
C ASP A 72 3.48 6.02 3.38
N LEU A 73 2.79 6.42 2.31
CA LEU A 73 3.27 7.48 1.41
C LEU A 73 2.92 8.88 1.92
N GLY A 74 2.07 8.99 2.95
CA GLY A 74 1.53 10.26 3.44
C GLY A 74 0.60 10.97 2.47
N GLN A 75 0.25 10.31 1.35
CA GLN A 75 -0.60 10.86 0.30
C GLN A 75 -1.98 10.24 0.31
N LYS A 76 -2.98 11.03 -0.10
CA LYS A 76 -4.39 10.63 -0.05
C LYS A 76 -5.02 10.35 -1.41
N LYS A 77 -4.41 10.89 -2.47
CA LYS A 77 -4.95 10.89 -3.81
C LYS A 77 -4.10 10.00 -4.70
N GLU A 78 -4.78 9.09 -5.39
CA GLU A 78 -4.14 8.15 -6.28
C GLU A 78 -3.73 8.82 -7.60
N GLY A 79 -2.55 8.48 -8.10
CA GLY A 79 -2.08 8.86 -9.42
C GLY A 79 -2.02 7.67 -10.37
N HIS A 80 -2.07 7.96 -11.67
CA HIS A 80 -1.75 7.06 -12.76
C HIS A 80 -0.74 7.77 -13.67
N PHE A 81 0.13 7.00 -14.34
CA PHE A 81 1.06 7.51 -15.35
C PHE A 81 1.15 6.52 -16.51
N THR A 82 1.61 6.99 -17.66
CA THR A 82 1.85 6.13 -18.82
C THR A 82 3.20 5.44 -18.67
N PHE A 83 3.19 4.11 -18.63
CA PHE A 83 4.38 3.27 -18.64
C PHE A 83 4.28 2.26 -19.77
N LYS A 84 5.28 2.24 -20.67
CA LYS A 84 5.30 1.37 -21.86
C LYS A 84 4.01 1.44 -22.71
N GLY A 85 3.41 2.64 -22.82
CA GLY A 85 2.20 2.89 -23.60
C GLY A 85 0.88 2.69 -22.85
N GLU A 86 0.92 2.12 -21.64
CA GLU A 86 -0.29 1.82 -20.86
C GLU A 86 -0.40 2.72 -19.63
N ALA A 87 -1.62 3.13 -19.28
CA ALA A 87 -1.87 3.84 -18.04
C ALA A 87 -1.83 2.86 -16.85
N THR A 88 -0.96 3.12 -15.88
CA THR A 88 -0.80 2.28 -14.69
C THR A 88 -0.63 3.12 -13.43
N ASN A 89 -0.98 2.54 -12.29
CA ASN A 89 -0.89 3.14 -10.97
C ASN A 89 0.16 2.48 -10.06
N LEU A 90 0.84 1.45 -10.56
CA LEU A 90 1.89 0.71 -9.86
C LEU A 90 2.76 -0.04 -10.86
N VAL A 91 4.08 0.04 -10.72
CA VAL A 91 5.04 -0.68 -11.58
C VAL A 91 6.14 -1.27 -10.71
N PHE A 92 6.64 -2.45 -11.09
CA PHE A 92 7.85 -3.04 -10.52
C PHE A 92 8.84 -3.29 -11.66
N THR A 93 9.87 -2.45 -11.77
CA THR A 93 10.78 -2.41 -12.91
C THR A 93 12.11 -1.79 -12.54
N ASN A 94 13.15 -2.15 -13.27
CA ASN A 94 14.45 -1.51 -13.19
C ASN A 94 14.40 -0.13 -13.89
N ILE A 95 14.73 0.94 -13.17
CA ILE A 95 14.80 2.31 -13.69
C ILE A 95 16.21 2.90 -13.75
N ASP A 96 17.15 2.39 -12.96
CA ASP A 96 18.53 2.91 -12.89
C ASP A 96 19.57 1.99 -13.55
N ASN A 97 19.09 0.93 -14.20
CA ASN A 97 19.86 -0.11 -14.89
C ASN A 97 20.82 -0.88 -13.98
N ASP A 98 20.48 -1.05 -12.70
CA ASP A 98 21.17 -2.00 -11.82
C ASP A 98 20.58 -3.42 -11.90
N GLU A 99 20.92 -4.33 -11.00
CA GLU A 99 20.38 -5.71 -11.02
C GLU A 99 19.04 -5.84 -10.27
N ASN A 100 18.58 -4.78 -9.62
CA ASN A 100 17.41 -4.77 -8.76
C ASN A 100 16.24 -4.05 -9.44
N LEU A 101 15.02 -4.42 -9.05
CA LEU A 101 13.82 -3.73 -9.50
C LEU A 101 13.36 -2.69 -8.47
N GLU A 102 12.87 -1.55 -8.95
CA GLU A 102 12.21 -0.53 -8.15
C GLU A 102 10.69 -0.61 -8.29
N ILE A 103 9.99 -0.23 -7.21
CA ILE A 103 8.54 -0.06 -7.21
C ILE A 103 8.25 1.42 -7.47
N LEU A 104 7.52 1.71 -8.54
CA LEU A 104 7.08 3.06 -8.89
C LEU A 104 5.62 3.26 -8.49
N VAL A 105 5.36 4.29 -7.69
CA VAL A 105 4.04 4.55 -7.11
C VAL A 105 3.60 5.99 -7.36
N PRO A 106 2.83 6.24 -8.43
CA PRO A 106 2.27 7.56 -8.73
C PRO A 106 1.17 7.95 -7.74
N VAL A 107 1.19 9.19 -7.27
CA VAL A 107 0.19 9.78 -6.38
C VAL A 107 0.05 11.27 -6.68
N PHE A 108 -1.00 11.90 -6.16
CA PHE A 108 -1.11 13.35 -6.12
C PHE A 108 -1.00 13.83 -4.68
N ASP A 109 -0.33 14.95 -4.48
CA ASP A 109 -0.34 15.61 -3.18
C ASP A 109 -1.63 16.41 -2.94
N SER A 110 -1.68 17.12 -1.79
CA SER A 110 -2.83 17.94 -1.42
C SER A 110 -3.16 18.99 -2.47
N GLU A 111 -2.15 19.52 -3.17
CA GLU A 111 -2.25 20.59 -4.17
C GLU A 111 -2.52 20.05 -5.58
N MET A 112 -2.78 18.74 -5.72
CA MET A 112 -2.93 18.05 -7.02
C MET A 112 -1.64 18.04 -7.86
N THR A 113 -0.48 18.24 -7.25
CA THR A 113 0.80 18.07 -7.93
C THR A 113 1.11 16.58 -8.03
N ALA A 114 1.43 16.12 -9.24
CA ALA A 114 1.80 14.73 -9.48
C ALA A 114 3.15 14.42 -8.83
N ARG A 115 3.22 13.32 -8.09
CA ARG A 115 4.44 12.78 -7.49
C ARG A 115 4.60 11.32 -7.87
N LEU A 116 5.84 10.90 -8.14
CA LEU A 116 6.18 9.51 -8.38
C LEU A 116 7.14 9.05 -7.30
N TYR A 117 6.63 8.24 -6.37
CA TYR A 117 7.48 7.62 -5.36
C TYR A 117 8.23 6.45 -5.97
N THR A 118 9.52 6.38 -5.69
CA THR A 118 10.36 5.23 -6.04
C THR A 118 10.70 4.52 -4.74
N VAL A 119 10.39 3.23 -4.66
CA VAL A 119 10.73 2.39 -3.52
C VAL A 119 11.73 1.35 -3.98
N LYS A 120 12.85 1.23 -3.27
CA LYS A 120 13.96 0.33 -3.62
C LYS A 120 14.32 -0.55 -2.43
N TYR A 121 14.75 -1.78 -2.70
CA TYR A 121 15.26 -2.66 -1.67
C TYR A 121 16.67 -2.24 -1.26
N ASN A 122 16.88 -1.99 0.03
CA ASN A 122 18.18 -1.71 0.62
C ASN A 122 18.76 -2.98 1.24
N GLU A 123 19.76 -3.56 0.58
CA GLU A 123 20.42 -4.80 1.00
C GLU A 123 21.14 -4.68 2.36
N SER A 124 21.60 -3.48 2.74
CA SER A 124 22.34 -3.27 3.99
C SER A 124 21.47 -3.45 5.22
N ILE A 125 20.18 -3.10 5.11
CA ILE A 125 19.20 -3.21 6.20
C ILE A 125 18.10 -4.24 5.92
N MET A 126 18.14 -4.90 4.76
CA MET A 126 17.19 -5.90 4.30
C MET A 126 15.73 -5.42 4.30
N GLN A 127 15.50 -4.18 3.86
CA GLN A 127 14.17 -3.54 3.85
C GLN A 127 13.96 -2.69 2.60
N PHE A 128 12.70 -2.44 2.26
CA PHE A 128 12.35 -1.49 1.21
C PHE A 128 12.30 -0.07 1.76
N GLU A 129 12.91 0.87 1.05
CA GLU A 129 12.93 2.29 1.42
C GLU A 129 12.36 3.15 0.32
N ILE A 130 11.63 4.19 0.72
CA ILE A 130 11.23 5.25 -0.19
C ILE A 130 12.49 6.08 -0.49
N LEU A 131 12.87 6.15 -1.75
CA LEU A 131 13.91 7.07 -2.20
C LEU A 131 13.31 8.48 -2.23
N ASN A 132 13.90 9.39 -1.47
CA ASN A 132 13.49 10.80 -1.51
C ASN A 132 13.81 11.38 -2.89
N SER A 133 12.79 11.84 -3.62
CA SER A 133 13.01 12.78 -4.72
C SER A 133 13.17 14.17 -4.10
N ASN A 134 14.35 14.75 -4.28
CA ASN A 134 14.57 16.19 -4.03
C ASN A 134 13.78 17.03 -5.03
#